data_AF-A0A3M9X8N7-F1
#
_entry.id   AF-A0A3M9X8N7-F1
#
_cell.length_a   1.000
_cell.length_b   1.000
_cell.length_c   1.000
_cell.angle_alpha   90.00
_cell.angle_beta   90.00
_cell.angle_gamma   90.00
#
_symmetry.space_group_name_H-M   'P 1'
#
loop_
_entity.id
_entity.type
_entity.pdbx_description
1 polymer ?
#
loop_
_entity_poly.entity_id
_entity_poly.type
_entity_poly.pdbx_seq_one_letter_code
_entity_poly.pdbx_strand_id
1 'polypeptide(L)'
;MRHLSRQVPQKAMISRQRPATDQRSRPAKRRPSRSLARVLSLSGSEALFLCHCLLVVATVRLGLTLFSYNRVRAMVTRLNARQCASMGELRLVAWGVAAAARFVPRASCLTQALSGQYILARQGNASNIRIGVERGTGEQLKAHAWLVSDNHVVLGGSVDGFAHLVDHGSR
;
A
#
# COMPACT_ATOMS: atom_id res chain seq x y z
N MET A 1 -27.60 -79.92 33.41
CA MET A 1 -27.93 -78.76 34.29
C MET A 1 -27.47 -77.51 33.55
N ARG A 2 -28.38 -76.69 32.98
CA ARG A 2 -28.89 -75.42 33.57
C ARG A 2 -27.72 -74.43 33.80
N HIS A 3 -27.56 -73.23 33.23
CA HIS A 3 -28.43 -72.18 32.63
C HIS A 3 -27.56 -71.34 31.63
N LEU A 4 -28.03 -70.89 30.45
CA LEU A 4 -28.91 -69.75 30.15
C LEU A 4 -28.33 -68.34 30.49
N SER A 5 -27.82 -67.63 29.47
CA SER A 5 -28.14 -66.22 29.12
C SER A 5 -27.22 -65.72 27.98
N ARG A 6 -27.77 -65.43 26.78
CA ARG A 6 -28.21 -64.08 26.27
C ARG A 6 -27.00 -63.14 26.08
N GLN A 7 -26.69 -62.51 24.93
CA GLN A 7 -27.43 -61.94 23.79
C GLN A 7 -26.50 -61.95 22.53
N VAL A 8 -26.87 -62.45 21.34
CA VAL A 8 -27.61 -61.86 20.18
C VAL A 8 -26.92 -60.66 19.48
N PRO A 9 -26.80 -60.68 18.12
CA PRO A 9 -25.78 -59.97 17.36
C PRO A 9 -26.26 -58.63 16.77
N GLN A 10 -25.37 -57.66 16.62
CA GLN A 10 -25.67 -56.42 15.88
C GLN A 10 -25.37 -56.56 14.40
N LYS A 11 -26.48 -56.55 13.66
CA LYS A 11 -26.64 -56.56 12.21
C LYS A 11 -26.26 -55.18 11.64
N ALA A 12 -25.58 -55.22 10.49
CA ALA A 12 -25.48 -54.25 9.40
C ALA A 12 -26.09 -52.85 9.60
N MET A 13 -25.30 -51.81 9.29
CA MET A 13 -25.82 -50.59 8.67
C MET A 13 -24.74 -49.89 7.83
N ILE A 14 -24.85 -50.08 6.51
CA ILE A 14 -24.32 -49.19 5.48
C ILE A 14 -25.02 -47.84 5.67
N SER A 15 -24.27 -46.80 6.05
CA SER A 15 -24.78 -45.43 6.06
C SER A 15 -23.94 -44.56 5.13
N ARG A 16 -24.57 -44.24 3.99
CA ARG A 16 -24.17 -43.20 3.04
C ARG A 16 -23.91 -41.88 3.76
N GLN A 17 -22.74 -41.27 3.54
CA GLN A 17 -22.61 -39.82 3.68
C GLN A 17 -21.96 -39.21 2.45
N ARG A 18 -22.58 -38.09 2.04
CA ARG A 18 -22.57 -37.41 0.74
C ARG A 18 -21.31 -36.55 0.53
N PRO A 19 -20.95 -36.25 -0.74
CA PRO A 19 -19.82 -35.39 -1.06
C PRO A 19 -20.07 -33.95 -0.57
N ALA A 20 -19.04 -33.36 0.04
CA ALA A 20 -19.06 -31.99 0.52
C ALA A 20 -19.26 -31.03 -0.66
N THR A 21 -20.35 -30.29 -0.57
CA THR A 21 -20.83 -29.25 -1.47
C THR A 21 -19.77 -28.21 -1.82
N ASP A 22 -19.60 -28.05 -3.13
CA ASP A 22 -19.05 -26.91 -3.88
C ASP A 22 -19.49 -25.56 -3.27
N GLN A 23 -18.57 -24.94 -2.51
CA GLN A 23 -18.79 -23.63 -1.90
C GLN A 23 -18.48 -22.54 -2.94
N ARG A 24 -19.45 -22.33 -3.85
CA ARG A 24 -19.47 -21.21 -4.79
C ARG A 24 -19.18 -19.90 -4.05
N SER A 25 -17.99 -19.36 -4.30
CA SER A 25 -17.53 -18.03 -3.87
C SER A 25 -18.54 -16.97 -4.30
N ARG A 26 -19.27 -16.40 -3.33
CA ARG A 26 -20.15 -15.25 -3.56
C ARG A 26 -19.31 -14.04 -4.02
N PRO A 27 -19.67 -13.34 -5.10
CA PRO A 27 -18.92 -12.17 -5.53
C PRO A 27 -19.04 -11.07 -4.47
N ALA A 28 -17.89 -10.61 -3.99
CA ALA A 28 -17.78 -9.52 -3.03
C ALA A 28 -18.48 -8.26 -3.58
N LYS A 29 -19.53 -7.84 -2.89
CA LYS A 29 -20.34 -6.65 -3.17
C LYS A 29 -19.41 -5.42 -3.13
N ARG A 30 -19.06 -4.87 -4.30
CA ARG A 30 -18.32 -3.60 -4.43
C ARG A 30 -19.12 -2.50 -3.74
N ARG A 31 -18.66 -2.05 -2.56
CA ARG A 31 -19.23 -0.89 -1.88
C ARG A 31 -18.77 0.37 -2.64
N PRO A 32 -19.67 1.28 -3.04
CA PRO A 32 -19.28 2.51 -3.70
C PRO A 32 -18.45 3.39 -2.75
N SER A 33 -17.59 4.19 -3.36
CA SER A 33 -16.49 4.92 -2.74
C SER A 33 -16.94 5.92 -1.66
N ARG A 34 -16.76 5.53 -0.39
CA ARG A 34 -16.71 6.46 0.77
C ARG A 34 -15.45 7.36 0.77
N SER A 35 -14.83 7.57 -0.40
CA SER A 35 -13.50 8.17 -0.56
C SER A 35 -13.54 9.69 -0.67
N LEU A 36 -14.65 10.27 -1.14
CA LEU A 36 -14.77 11.73 -1.33
C LEU A 36 -15.30 12.44 -0.07
N ALA A 37 -16.25 11.83 0.64
CA ALA A 37 -16.86 12.42 1.84
C ALA A 37 -15.86 12.64 2.99
N ARG A 38 -14.77 11.85 3.05
CA ARG A 38 -13.73 12.00 4.08
C ARG A 38 -12.71 13.10 3.75
N VAL A 39 -12.64 13.54 2.49
CA VAL A 39 -11.78 14.65 2.05
C VAL A 39 -12.43 16.00 2.36
N LEU A 40 -13.77 16.05 2.41
CA LEU A 40 -14.52 17.26 2.75
C LEU A 40 -14.58 17.55 4.26
N SER A 41 -14.15 16.62 5.11
CA SER A 41 -14.09 16.79 6.57
C SER A 41 -12.66 17.06 7.09
N LEU A 42 -11.73 17.43 6.20
CA LEU A 42 -10.34 17.72 6.56
C LEU A 42 -10.25 19.14 7.13
N SER A 43 -9.46 19.30 8.20
CA SER A 43 -9.09 20.61 8.71
C SER A 43 -8.48 21.43 7.56
N GLY A 44 -8.73 22.74 7.49
CA GLY A 44 -8.31 23.57 6.34
C GLY A 44 -6.82 23.43 5.98
N SER A 45 -5.96 23.23 6.99
CA SER A 45 -4.53 22.97 6.80
C SER A 45 -4.23 21.63 6.10
N GLU A 46 -4.97 20.57 6.42
CA GLU A 46 -4.81 19.25 5.79
C GLU A 46 -5.31 19.26 4.35
N ALA A 47 -6.39 20.00 4.07
CA ALA A 47 -6.89 20.19 2.71
C ALA A 47 -5.90 20.96 1.83
N LEU A 48 -5.27 22.01 2.37
CA LEU A 48 -4.20 22.75 1.68
C LEU A 48 -2.99 21.85 1.40
N PHE A 49 -2.57 21.05 2.37
CA PHE A 49 -1.46 20.11 2.18
C PHE A 49 -1.79 19.05 1.12
N LEU A 50 -3.02 18.53 1.11
CA LEU A 50 -3.48 17.61 0.09
C LEU A 50 -3.50 18.25 -1.30
N CYS A 51 -3.98 19.49 -1.42
CA CYS A 51 -3.95 20.24 -2.67
C CYS A 51 -2.51 20.43 -3.17
N HIS A 52 -1.58 20.79 -2.28
CA HIS A 52 -0.16 20.86 -2.60
C HIS A 52 0.39 19.51 -3.10
N CYS A 53 0.06 18.40 -2.42
CA CYS A 53 0.44 17.06 -2.87
C CYS A 53 -0.15 16.72 -4.25
N LEU A 54 -1.41 17.09 -4.49
CA LEU A 54 -2.08 16.90 -5.77
C LEU A 54 -1.37 17.62 -6.91
N LEU A 55 -1.04 18.90 -6.69
CA LEU A 55 -0.28 19.69 -7.65
C LEU A 55 1.08 19.05 -7.94
N VAL A 56 1.84 18.67 -6.91
CA VAL A 56 3.14 18.03 -7.08
C VAL A 56 3.03 16.72 -7.87
N VAL A 57 2.09 15.84 -7.51
CA VAL A 57 1.90 14.55 -8.20
C VAL A 57 1.51 14.78 -9.67
N ALA A 58 0.63 15.74 -9.94
CA ALA A 58 0.24 16.11 -11.30
C ALA A 58 1.43 16.67 -12.10
N THR A 59 2.22 17.56 -11.51
CA THR A 59 3.42 18.14 -12.15
C THR A 59 4.48 17.08 -12.43
N VAL A 60 4.78 16.18 -11.48
CA VAL A 60 5.71 15.07 -11.69
C VAL A 60 5.18 14.13 -12.78
N ARG A 61 3.89 13.82 -12.77
CA ARG A 61 3.26 12.98 -13.80
C ARG A 61 3.38 13.59 -15.20
N LEU A 62 3.10 14.89 -15.31
CA LEU A 62 3.22 15.64 -16.55
C LEU A 62 4.70 15.72 -16.97
N GLY A 63 5.60 16.01 -16.04
CA GLY A 63 7.04 16.05 -16.26
C GLY A 63 7.60 14.73 -16.79
N LEU A 64 7.15 13.59 -16.25
CA LEU A 64 7.52 12.25 -16.76
C LEU A 64 6.90 11.91 -18.11
N THR A 65 5.88 12.65 -18.55
CA THR A 65 5.27 12.51 -19.88
C THR A 65 5.99 13.37 -20.91
N LEU A 66 6.37 14.59 -20.54
CA LEU A 66 6.97 15.58 -21.43
C LEU A 66 8.49 15.51 -21.46
N PHE A 67 9.12 15.01 -20.40
CA PHE A 67 10.57 14.95 -20.24
C PHE A 67 11.04 13.55 -19.87
N SER A 68 12.35 13.30 -20.04
CA SER A 68 13.00 12.09 -19.55
C SER A 68 13.01 12.03 -18.02
N TYR A 69 12.89 10.81 -17.48
CA TYR A 69 13.05 10.49 -16.06
C TYR A 69 14.29 11.16 -15.44
N ASN A 70 15.42 11.16 -16.17
CA ASN A 70 16.68 11.73 -15.67
C ASN A 70 16.58 13.24 -15.40
N ARG A 71 15.80 13.99 -16.21
CA ARG A 71 15.62 15.43 -16.00
C ARG A 71 14.79 15.70 -14.75
N VAL A 72 13.66 14.98 -14.60
CA VAL A 72 12.79 15.10 -13.43
C VAL A 72 13.55 14.73 -12.15
N ARG A 73 14.27 13.61 -12.17
CA ARG A 73 15.11 13.19 -11.05
C ARG A 73 16.18 14.22 -10.70
N ALA A 74 16.90 14.75 -11.70
CA ALA A 74 17.95 15.74 -11.47
C ALA A 74 17.41 17.01 -10.80
N MET A 75 16.20 17.45 -11.14
CA MET A 75 15.56 18.60 -10.49
C MET A 75 15.25 18.33 -9.02
N VAL A 76 14.76 17.14 -8.70
CA VAL A 76 14.44 16.74 -7.31
C VAL A 76 15.71 16.62 -6.47
N THR A 77 16.76 15.99 -7.01
CA THR A 77 18.03 15.77 -6.28
C THR A 77 18.87 17.03 -6.10
N ARG A 78 18.58 18.11 -6.83
CA ARG A 78 19.26 19.42 -6.65
C ARG A 78 18.83 20.14 -5.38
N LEU A 79 17.73 19.74 -4.77
CA LEU A 79 17.28 20.30 -3.50
C LEU A 79 18.23 19.84 -2.38
N ASN A 80 18.82 20.81 -1.66
CA ASN A 80 19.69 20.52 -0.52
C ASN A 80 18.84 19.98 0.63
N ALA A 81 18.86 18.66 0.79
CA ALA A 81 18.20 17.97 1.88
C ALA A 81 19.26 17.26 2.72
N ARG A 82 19.33 17.61 4.00
CA ARG A 82 20.38 17.14 4.92
C ARG A 82 19.84 16.62 6.25
N GLN A 83 18.57 16.93 6.55
CA GLN A 83 17.94 16.60 7.81
C GLN A 83 17.21 15.26 7.69
N CYS A 84 17.04 14.57 8.81
CA CYS A 84 16.14 13.42 8.89
C CYS A 84 14.73 13.93 9.20
N ALA A 85 13.76 13.54 8.37
CA ALA A 85 12.36 13.81 8.66
C ALA A 85 11.91 13.03 9.91
N SER A 86 11.05 13.65 10.70
CA SER A 86 10.33 12.95 11.75
C SER A 86 9.37 11.91 11.17
N MET A 87 9.06 10.86 11.93
CA MET A 87 8.08 9.86 11.51
C MET A 87 6.70 10.46 11.23
N GLY A 88 6.33 11.56 11.92
CA GLY A 88 5.10 12.30 11.65
C GLY A 88 5.07 12.91 10.25
N GLU A 89 6.16 13.58 9.84
CA GLU A 89 6.30 14.16 8.50
C GLU A 89 6.31 13.09 7.42
N LEU A 90 7.05 12.00 7.63
CA LEU A 90 7.08 10.88 6.69
C LEU A 90 5.68 10.31 6.44
N ARG A 91 4.90 10.10 7.51
CA ARG A 91 3.52 9.60 7.43
C ARG A 91 2.59 10.60 6.76
N LEU A 92 2.75 11.90 7.06
CA LEU A 92 1.95 12.95 6.44
C LEU A 92 2.20 13.03 4.93
N VAL A 93 3.46 13.01 4.50
CA VAL A 93 3.83 12.97 3.08
C VAL A 93 3.34 11.69 2.41
N ALA A 94 3.51 10.54 3.06
CA ALA A 94 3.04 9.26 2.54
C ALA A 94 1.52 9.28 2.29
N TRP A 95 0.75 9.71 3.30
CA TRP A 95 -0.69 9.87 3.19
C TRP A 95 -1.08 10.86 2.09
N GLY A 96 -0.49 12.05 2.07
CA GLY A 96 -0.85 13.12 1.14
C GLY A 96 -0.58 12.73 -0.32
N VAL A 97 0.57 12.12 -0.58
CA VAL A 97 0.92 11.62 -1.92
C VAL A 97 0.03 10.45 -2.33
N ALA A 98 -0.23 9.49 -1.44
CA ALA A 98 -1.11 8.36 -1.73
C ALA A 98 -2.55 8.81 -1.99
N ALA A 99 -3.05 9.80 -1.24
CA ALA A 99 -4.36 10.40 -1.44
C ALA A 99 -4.41 11.16 -2.78
N ALA A 100 -3.43 12.00 -3.08
CA ALA A 100 -3.30 12.73 -4.33
C ALA A 100 -3.24 11.80 -5.56
N ALA A 101 -2.51 10.69 -5.47
CA ALA A 101 -2.36 9.72 -6.55
C ALA A 101 -3.70 9.11 -7.02
N ARG A 102 -4.73 9.12 -6.16
CA ARG A 102 -6.08 8.64 -6.52
C ARG A 102 -6.80 9.56 -7.51
N PHE A 103 -6.40 10.82 -7.57
CA PHE A 103 -7.00 11.84 -8.45
C PHE A 103 -6.17 12.06 -9.73
N VAL A 104 -4.92 11.59 -9.77
CA VAL A 104 -4.04 11.77 -10.93
C VAL A 104 -3.99 10.48 -11.77
N PRO A 105 -4.35 10.54 -13.06
CA PRO A 105 -4.38 9.36 -13.92
C PRO A 105 -2.98 8.78 -14.11
N ARG A 106 -2.87 7.45 -13.97
CA ARG A 106 -1.61 6.70 -14.11
C ARG A 106 -0.49 7.22 -13.19
N ALA A 107 -0.83 7.64 -11.97
CA ALA A 107 0.14 7.96 -10.92
C ALA A 107 0.87 6.69 -10.43
N SER A 108 1.84 6.25 -11.23
CA SER A 108 2.66 5.06 -10.99
C SER A 108 3.43 5.13 -9.66
N CYS A 109 3.95 4.00 -9.18
CA CYS A 109 4.83 3.95 -8.01
C CYS A 109 6.02 4.92 -8.15
N LEU A 110 6.60 5.04 -9.35
CA LEU A 110 7.68 5.99 -9.63
C LEU A 110 7.22 7.46 -9.52
N THR A 111 6.03 7.78 -10.04
CA THR A 111 5.44 9.12 -9.91
C THR A 111 5.25 9.47 -8.44
N GLN A 112 4.72 8.54 -7.63
CA GLN A 112 4.50 8.75 -6.21
C GLN A 112 5.83 8.91 -5.46
N ALA A 113 6.82 8.05 -5.71
CA ALA A 113 8.12 8.11 -5.07
C ALA A 113 8.86 9.43 -5.36
N LEU A 114 8.87 9.89 -6.62
CA LEU A 114 9.45 11.18 -7.01
C LEU A 114 8.71 12.36 -6.37
N SER A 115 7.38 12.28 -6.29
CA SER A 115 6.57 13.34 -5.67
C SER A 115 6.85 13.45 -4.17
N GLY A 116 6.91 12.33 -3.47
CA GLY A 116 7.27 12.30 -2.05
C GLY A 116 8.71 12.78 -1.82
N GLN A 117 9.66 12.35 -2.66
CA GLN A 117 11.05 12.80 -2.57
C GLN A 117 11.14 14.33 -2.75
N TYR A 118 10.41 14.90 -3.72
CA TYR A 118 10.36 16.35 -3.92
C TYR A 118 9.82 17.08 -2.69
N ILE A 119 8.71 16.60 -2.12
CA ILE A 119 8.09 17.24 -0.94
C ILE A 119 9.03 17.19 0.26
N LEU A 120 9.65 16.03 0.54
CA LEU A 120 10.63 15.88 1.62
C LEU A 120 11.84 16.77 1.38
N ALA A 121 12.40 16.77 0.17
CA ALA A 121 13.58 17.56 -0.13
C ALA A 121 13.30 19.07 -0.07
N ARG A 122 12.08 19.52 -0.41
CA ARG A 122 11.64 20.91 -0.20
C ARG A 122 11.54 21.30 1.27
N GLN A 123 11.30 20.33 2.16
CA GLN A 123 11.31 20.51 3.61
C GLN A 123 12.73 20.39 4.20
N GLY A 124 13.75 20.12 3.39
CA GLY A 124 15.13 19.90 3.85
C GLY A 124 15.42 18.45 4.29
N ASN A 125 14.45 17.55 4.12
CA ASN A 125 14.48 16.17 4.58
C ASN A 125 15.06 15.22 3.53
N ALA A 126 16.16 14.55 3.89
CA ALA A 126 16.90 13.66 2.99
C ALA A 126 16.12 12.38 2.72
N SER A 127 15.99 12.00 1.46
CA SER A 127 15.32 10.76 1.05
C SER A 127 15.84 10.24 -0.29
N ASN A 128 15.74 8.92 -0.47
CA ASN A 128 16.27 8.19 -1.61
C ASN A 128 15.21 7.30 -2.25
N ILE A 129 15.18 7.24 -3.57
CA ILE A 129 14.33 6.30 -4.30
C ILE A 129 15.12 5.04 -4.58
N ARG A 130 14.56 3.89 -4.21
CA ARG A 130 15.06 2.57 -4.57
C ARG A 130 14.09 1.94 -5.56
N ILE A 131 14.61 1.46 -6.69
CA ILE A 131 13.83 0.75 -7.71
C ILE A 131 14.23 -0.71 -7.64
N GLY A 132 13.25 -1.60 -7.68
CA GLY A 132 13.48 -3.02 -7.73
C GLY A 132 12.32 -3.73 -8.38
N VAL A 133 12.37 -5.05 -8.35
CA VAL A 133 11.36 -5.91 -8.96
C VAL A 133 10.84 -6.87 -7.92
N GLU A 134 9.53 -6.90 -7.73
CA GLU A 134 8.89 -7.91 -6.91
C GLU A 134 8.63 -9.14 -7.80
N ARG A 135 9.18 -10.28 -7.39
CA ARG A 135 8.85 -11.57 -7.99
C ARG A 135 7.56 -12.05 -7.33
N GLY A 136 6.43 -11.88 -8.03
CA GLY A 136 5.18 -12.46 -7.58
C GLY A 136 5.23 -14.00 -7.60
N THR A 137 4.22 -14.65 -7.00
CA THR A 137 4.00 -16.10 -7.06
C THR A 137 3.59 -16.61 -8.46
N GLY A 138 3.89 -15.87 -9.52
CA GLY A 138 3.67 -16.18 -10.94
C GLY A 138 4.54 -15.29 -11.85
N GLU A 139 4.56 -15.59 -13.15
CA GLU A 139 5.51 -15.06 -14.17
C GLU A 139 5.53 -13.53 -14.41
N GLN A 140 4.71 -12.74 -13.69
CA GLN A 140 4.70 -11.28 -13.86
C GLN A 140 5.70 -10.60 -12.91
N LEU A 141 6.87 -10.30 -13.45
CA LEU A 141 7.84 -9.38 -12.85
C LEU A 141 7.22 -7.97 -12.76
N LYS A 142 6.94 -7.48 -11.55
CA LYS A 142 6.42 -6.11 -11.34
C LYS A 142 7.55 -5.21 -10.88
N ALA A 143 7.88 -4.21 -11.70
CA ALA A 143 8.78 -3.15 -11.30
C ALA A 143 8.10 -2.27 -10.24
N HIS A 144 8.81 -2.03 -9.14
CA HIS A 144 8.32 -1.23 -8.03
C HIS A 144 9.36 -0.19 -7.59
N ALA A 145 8.86 0.92 -7.06
CA ALA A 145 9.68 2.03 -6.62
C ALA A 145 9.32 2.40 -5.18
N TRP A 146 10.31 2.37 -4.31
CA TRP A 146 10.21 2.74 -2.90
C TRP A 146 10.87 4.09 -2.66
N LEU A 147 10.22 4.96 -1.89
CA LEU A 147 10.86 6.11 -1.28
C LEU A 147 11.33 5.71 0.11
N VAL A 148 12.60 5.94 0.42
CA VAL A 148 13.20 5.60 1.70
C VAL A 148 13.81 6.85 2.33
N SER A 149 13.53 7.09 3.61
CA SER A 149 14.14 8.15 4.42
C SER A 149 14.70 7.51 5.68
N ASP A 150 15.98 7.70 5.97
CA ASP A 150 16.64 7.18 7.18
C ASP A 150 16.25 5.72 7.51
N ASN A 151 16.44 4.82 6.55
CA ASN A 151 16.04 3.40 6.59
C ASN A 151 14.54 3.07 6.66
N HIS A 152 13.64 4.05 6.70
CA HIS A 152 12.19 3.84 6.68
C HIS A 152 11.62 3.93 5.28
N VAL A 153 10.80 2.95 4.88
CA VAL A 153 10.04 3.00 3.62
C VAL A 153 8.84 3.93 3.81
N VAL A 154 8.83 5.03 3.07
CA VAL A 154 7.82 6.10 3.14
C VAL A 154 6.69 5.85 2.14
N LEU A 155 7.05 5.55 0.89
CA LEU A 155 6.12 5.31 -0.23
C LEU A 155 6.57 4.11 -1.03
N GLY A 156 5.65 3.46 -1.74
CA GLY A 156 5.94 2.23 -2.48
C GLY A 156 5.69 0.94 -1.70
N GLY A 157 4.77 0.91 -0.74
CA GLY A 157 4.21 -0.35 -0.23
C GLY A 157 3.01 -0.80 -1.06
N SER A 158 2.61 -2.08 -0.97
CA SER A 158 1.23 -2.45 -1.28
C SER A 158 0.30 -1.57 -0.45
N VAL A 159 -0.70 -0.96 -1.08
CA VAL A 159 -1.67 -0.06 -0.41
C VAL A 159 -2.50 -0.82 0.65
N ASP A 160 -2.40 -2.15 0.72
CA ASP A 160 -2.92 -3.01 1.80
C ASP A 160 -1.99 -3.14 3.02
N GLY A 161 -0.83 -2.48 3.05
CA GLY A 161 0.23 -2.73 4.02
C GLY A 161 0.78 -1.48 4.73
N PHE A 162 -0.09 -0.60 5.24
CA PHE A 162 0.27 0.18 6.44
C PHE A 162 -0.28 -0.53 7.68
N ALA A 163 0.14 -1.80 7.85
CA ALA A 163 0.02 -2.50 9.10
C ALA A 163 1.39 -2.46 9.79
N HIS A 164 1.49 -1.61 10.80
CA HIS A 164 2.29 -1.82 12.00
C HIS A 164 3.76 -2.24 11.80
N LEU A 165 4.68 -1.27 11.82
CA LEU A 165 5.99 -1.54 12.41
C LEU A 165 5.90 -1.17 13.89
N VAL A 166 5.69 -2.23 14.68
CA VAL A 166 5.83 -2.27 16.13
C VAL A 166 7.19 -1.70 16.52
N ASP A 167 7.19 -0.82 17.51
CA ASP A 167 8.37 -0.44 18.29
C ASP A 167 9.02 -1.71 18.86
N HIS A 168 10.18 -2.11 18.34
CA HIS A 168 11.03 -3.08 19.01
C HIS A 168 12.19 -2.31 19.60
N GLY A 169 11.97 -1.86 20.84
CA GLY A 169 13.05 -1.40 21.70
C GLY A 169 14.15 -2.45 21.81
N SER A 170 15.39 -1.96 21.79
CA SER A 170 16.56 -2.53 22.46
C SER A 170 17.65 -1.45 22.36
N ARG A 171 18.28 -0.96 23.43
CA ARG A 171 18.47 -1.47 24.79
C ARG A 171 18.76 -0.29 25.71
#